data_AF-A0A925LGN5-F1
#
_entry.id   AF-A0A925LGN5-F1
#
_cell.length_a   1.000
_cell.length_b   1.000
_cell.length_c   1.000
_cell.angle_alpha   90.00
_cell.angle_beta   90.00
_cell.angle_gamma   90.00
#
_symmetry.space_group_name_H-M   'P 1'
#
loop_
_entity.id
_entity.type
_entity.pdbx_description
1 polymer ?
#
loop_
_entity_poly.entity_id
_entity_poly.type
_entity_poly.pdbx_seq_one_letter_code
_entity_poly.pdbx_strand_id
1 'polypeptide(L)' 'LQDFYQTKKVQTGGYGINNVTERILLEYGHDASISIESSKAKGTKIHIVLPLT' A
#
# COMPACT_ATOMS: atom_id res chain seq x y z
N LEU A 1 -4.10 -11.47 20.54
CA LEU A 1 -3.81 -11.98 19.18
C LEU A 1 -5.05 -12.08 18.29
N GLN A 2 -6.27 -12.09 18.85
CA GLN A 2 -7.53 -12.22 18.09
C GLN A 2 -8.04 -10.90 17.48
N ASP A 3 -7.56 -9.75 17.95
CA ASP A 3 -8.03 -8.42 17.54
C ASP A 3 -7.49 -7.92 16.19
N PHE A 4 -6.51 -8.61 15.60
CA PHE A 4 -5.90 -8.19 14.33
C PHE A 4 -6.76 -8.52 13.10
N TYR A 5 -7.76 -9.39 13.23
CA TYR A 5 -8.60 -9.86 12.12
C TYR A 5 -10.06 -9.38 12.23
N GLN A 6 -10.31 -8.22 12.83
CA GLN A 6 -11.62 -7.58 12.66
C GLN A 6 -11.81 -7.26 11.18
N THR A 7 -12.73 -7.99 10.53
CA THR A 7 -13.20 -7.69 9.16
C THR A 7 -13.86 -6.32 9.17
N LYS A 8 -13.07 -5.27 8.94
CA LYS A 8 -13.57 -3.93 8.67
C LYS A 8 -14.47 -3.99 7.44
N LYS A 9 -15.66 -3.39 7.57
CA LYS A 9 -16.59 -3.13 6.47
C LYS A 9 -15.79 -2.51 5.31
N VAL A 10 -15.91 -3.06 4.09
CA VAL A 10 -15.25 -2.54 2.89
C VAL A 10 -15.66 -1.07 2.74
N GLN A 11 -14.74 -0.15 3.07
CA GLN A 11 -14.95 1.27 2.82
C GLN A 11 -14.73 1.54 1.34
N THR A 12 -15.81 1.80 0.63
CA THR A 12 -15.79 2.29 -0.74
C THR A 12 -15.47 3.78 -0.71
N GLY A 13 -14.29 4.17 -1.24
CA GLY A 13 -13.81 5.56 -1.27
C GLY A 13 -12.29 5.67 -1.20
N GLY A 14 -11.57 4.76 -1.88
CA GLY A 14 -10.18 4.40 -1.58
C GLY A 14 -9.13 5.50 -1.86
N TYR A 15 -8.83 6.31 -0.84
CA TYR A 15 -7.63 7.13 -0.80
C TYR A 15 -6.41 6.42 -0.20
N GLY A 16 -6.57 5.21 0.38
CA GLY A 16 -5.50 4.55 1.14
C GLY A 16 -4.19 4.39 0.35
N ILE A 17 -4.26 3.79 -0.85
CA ILE A 17 -3.07 3.59 -1.70
C ILE A 17 -2.54 4.93 -2.23
N ASN A 18 -3.42 5.87 -2.60
CA ASN A 18 -2.99 7.19 -3.07
C ASN A 18 -2.24 7.95 -1.97
N ASN A 19 -2.76 7.95 -0.74
CA ASN A 19 -2.12 8.59 0.41
C ASN A 19 -0.76 7.96 0.73
N VAL A 20 -0.65 6.63 0.63
CA VAL A 20 0.65 5.95 0.80
C VAL A 20 1.61 6.39 -0.30
N THR A 21 1.15 6.43 -1.56
CA THR A 21 1.95 6.84 -2.72
C THR A 21 2.45 8.28 -2.58
N GLU A 22 1.55 9.21 -2.26
CA GLU A 22 1.88 10.61 -2.03
C GLU A 22 2.86 10.75 -0.86
N ARG A 23 2.64 10.02 0.24
CA ARG A 23 3.53 10.08 1.39
C ARG A 23 4.93 9.58 1.09
N ILE A 24 5.09 8.45 0.39
CA ILE A 24 6.44 7.94 0.08
C ILE A 24 7.20 8.90 -0.84
N LEU A 25 6.52 9.53 -1.81
CA LEU A 25 7.14 10.49 -2.72
C LEU A 25 7.57 11.77 -1.99
N LEU A 26 6.76 12.23 -1.02
CA LEU A 26 7.11 13.39 -0.21
C LEU A 26 8.33 13.16 0.69
N GLU A 27 8.44 11.98 1.30
CA GLU A 27 9.51 11.68 2.26
C GLU A 27 10.83 11.27 1.58
N TYR A 28 10.74 10.49 0.49
CA TYR A 28 11.90 9.84 -0.13
C TYR A 28 12.21 10.33 -1.55
N GLY A 29 11.40 11.25 -2.09
CA GLY A 29 11.59 11.79 -3.43
C GLY A 29 11.29 10.78 -4.55
N HIS A 30 11.79 11.08 -5.74
CA HIS A 30 11.47 10.35 -6.97
C HIS A 30 12.12 8.96 -7.07
N ASP A 31 13.08 8.64 -6.19
CA ASP A 31 13.73 7.33 -6.15
C ASP A 31 12.89 6.29 -5.37
N ALA A 32 11.84 6.74 -4.68
CA ALA A 32 10.85 5.84 -4.10
C ALA A 32 9.78 5.44 -5.10
N SER A 33 9.30 4.21 -4.99
CA SER A 33 8.23 3.71 -5.85
C SER A 33 7.33 2.69 -5.13
N ILE A 34 6.11 2.56 -5.64
CA ILE A 34 5.13 1.55 -5.23
C ILE A 34 4.58 0.84 -6.46
N SER A 35 4.56 -0.49 -6.45
CA SER A 35 3.87 -1.30 -7.45
C SER A 35 2.91 -2.29 -6.79
N ILE A 36 1.78 -2.51 -7.46
CA ILE A 36 0.71 -3.39 -6.98
C ILE A 36 0.41 -4.41 -8.05
N GLU A 37 0.64 -5.68 -7.74
CA GLU A 37 0.33 -6.83 -8.58
C GLU A 37 -0.79 -7.61 -7.89
N SER A 38 -1.97 -7.66 -8.51
CA SER A 38 -3.10 -8.43 -7.98
C SER A 38 -3.59 -9.43 -9.01
N SER A 39 -3.90 -10.64 -8.55
CA SER A 39 -4.43 -11.69 -9.41
C SER A 39 -5.54 -12.43 -8.67
N LYS A 40 -6.66 -12.65 -9.37
CA LYS A 40 -7.81 -13.37 -8.82
C LYS A 40 -7.36 -14.72 -8.28
N ALA A 41 -7.75 -15.03 -7.03
CA ALA A 41 -7.40 -16.25 -6.30
C ALA A 41 -5.89 -16.48 -6.03
N LYS A 42 -5.01 -15.51 -6.34
CA LYS A 42 -3.58 -15.55 -5.99
C LYS A 42 -3.17 -14.52 -4.93
N GLY A 43 -4.11 -13.66 -4.55
CA GLY A 43 -3.87 -12.56 -3.61
C GLY A 43 -3.32 -11.31 -4.30
N THR A 44 -2.84 -10.38 -3.48
CA THR A 44 -2.25 -9.11 -3.91
C THR A 44 -0.85 -8.99 -3.35
N LYS A 45 0.12 -8.73 -4.21
CA LYS A 45 1.49 -8.41 -3.87
C LYS A 45 1.68 -6.90 -4.02
N ILE A 46 2.23 -6.28 -2.98
CA ILE A 46 2.59 -4.86 -2.97
C ILE A 46 4.10 -4.80 -2.79
N HIS A 47 4.78 -4.08 -3.68
CA HIS A 47 6.22 -3.87 -3.62
C HIS A 47 6.48 -2.37 -3.43
N ILE A 48 7.26 -2.04 -2.41
CA ILE A 48 7.62 -0.66 -2.05
C ILE A 48 9.14 -0.58 -2.06
N VAL A 49 9.68 0.34 -2.85
CA VAL A 49 11.11 0.62 -2.93
C VAL A 49 11.36 1.96 -2.25
N LEU A 50 12.24 1.97 -1.27
CA LEU A 50 12.68 3.17 -0.57
C LEU A 50 14.21 3.26 -0.70
N PRO A 51 14.77 4.42 -1.05
CA PRO A 51 16.21 4.62 -1.08
C PRO A 51 16.79 4.51 0.35
N LEU A 52 17.98 3.93 0.46
CA LEU A 52 18.76 3.99 1.70
C LEU A 52 19.48 5.35 1.73
N THR A 53 19.14 6.17 2.71
CA THR A 53 19.88 7.40 3.05
C THR A 53 21.18 7.11 3.76
#